data_AF-A0A933DL91-F1
#
_entry.id   AF-A0A933DL91-F1
#
_cell.length_a   1.000
_cell.length_b   1.000
_cell.length_c   1.000
_cell.angle_alpha   90.00
_cell.angle_beta   90.00
_cell.angle_gamma   90.00
#
_symmetry.space_group_name_H-M   'P 1'
#
loop_
_entity.id
_entity.type
_entity.pdbx_description
1 polymer ?
#
loop_
_entity_poly.entity_id
_entity_poly.type
_entity_poly.pdbx_seq_one_letter_code
_entity_poly.pdbx_strand_id
1 'polypeptide(L)' 'MKNVIYIAQIVVSVLLMTSILIQSRGSGLGLAFGGSSTVYRTKRGAEKIIFRATIVLALLFLAISIAHLFI' A
#
# COMPACT_ATOMS: atom_id res chain seq x y z
N MET A 1 -18.02 20.98 -8.12
CA MET A 1 -17.17 19.97 -8.78
C MET A 1 -15.89 19.67 -7.99
N LYS A 2 -15.15 20.69 -7.50
CA LYS A 2 -13.95 20.49 -6.66
C LYS A 2 -14.17 19.62 -5.41
N ASN A 3 -15.30 19.79 -4.70
CA ASN A 3 -15.61 19.01 -3.50
C ASN A 3 -15.70 17.49 -3.75
N VAL A 4 -16.16 17.07 -4.93
CA VAL A 4 -16.25 15.65 -5.28
C VAL A 4 -14.85 15.05 -5.42
N ILE A 5 -13.89 15.82 -5.93
CA ILE A 5 -12.51 15.38 -6.11
C ILE A 5 -11.78 15.28 -4.76
N TYR A 6 -12.00 16.23 -3.85
CA TYR A 6 -11.48 16.14 -2.47
C TYR A 6 -12.02 14.91 -1.72
N ILE A 7 -13.32 14.63 -1.81
CA ILE A 7 -13.94 13.46 -1.18
C ILE A 7 -13.36 12.16 -1.77
N ALA A 8 -13.24 12.08 -3.10
CA ALA A 8 -12.65 10.93 -3.77
C ALA A 8 -11.18 10.73 -3.35
N GLN A 9 -10.39 11.79 -3.25
CA GLN A 9 -8.98 11.74 -2.86
C GLN A 9 -8.80 11.26 -1.42
N ILE A 10 -9.67 11.69 -0.49
CA ILE A 10 -9.66 11.22 0.90
C ILE A 10 -9.97 9.72 0.95
N VAL A 11 -11.01 9.27 0.24
CA VAL A 11 -11.40 7.85 0.22
C VAL A 11 -10.29 6.97 -0.36
N VAL A 12 -9.68 7.36 -1.48
CA VAL A 12 -8.58 6.59 -2.09
C VAL A 12 -7.35 6.58 -1.18
N SER A 13 -7.04 7.69 -0.49
CA SER A 13 -5.94 7.75 0.48
C SER A 13 -6.12 6.76 1.62
N VAL A 14 -7.33 6.68 2.19
CA VAL A 14 -7.65 5.76 3.30
C VAL A 14 -7.57 4.29 2.84
N LEU A 15 -8.07 3.98 1.64
CA LEU A 15 -7.97 2.63 1.05
C LEU A 15 -6.51 2.23 0.79
N LEU A 16 -5.68 3.16 0.34
CA LEU A 16 -4.25 2.92 0.18
C LEU A 16 -3.55 2.68 1.51
N MET A 17 -3.82 3.52 2.50
CA MET A 17 -3.21 3.41 3.83
C MET A 17 -3.55 2.06 4.48
N THR A 18 -4.82 1.67 4.44
CA THR A 18 -5.28 0.36 4.96
C THR A 18 -4.65 -0.81 4.21
N SER A 19 -4.53 -0.72 2.87
CA SER A 19 -3.84 -1.72 2.06
C SER A 19 -2.36 -1.87 2.44
N ILE A 20 -1.64 -0.75 2.61
CA ILE A 20 -0.22 -0.73 3.00
C ILE A 20 -0.03 -1.34 4.40
N LEU A 21 -0.90 -1.01 5.36
CA LEU A 21 -0.84 -1.55 6.71
C LEU A 21 -1.08 -3.07 6.77
N ILE A 22 -1.90 -3.61 5.87
CA ILE A 22 -2.09 -5.06 5.74
C ILE A 22 -0.83 -5.75 5.19
N GLN A 23 -0.09 -5.08 4.29
CA GLN A 23 1.15 -5.62 3.71
C GLN A 23 2.37 -5.55 4.62
N SER A 24 2.38 -4.68 5.62
CA SER A 24 3.52 -4.53 6.54
C SER A 24 3.64 -5.66 7.58
N ARG A 25 2.66 -6.58 7.64
CA ARG A 25 2.60 -7.70 8.58
C ARG A 25 3.67 -8.75 8.26
N GLY A 26 4.88 -8.55 8.79
CA GLY A 26 5.93 -9.58 8.81
C GLY A 26 7.37 -9.08 8.73
N SER A 27 7.62 -7.80 8.42
CA SER A 27 8.99 -7.32 8.18
C SER A 27 9.69 -6.74 9.42
N GLY A 28 8.96 -6.29 10.44
CA GLY A 28 9.53 -5.42 11.49
C GLY A 28 9.88 -6.10 12.81
N LEU A 29 8.96 -6.88 13.38
CA LEU A 29 9.10 -7.37 14.76
C LEU A 29 10.03 -8.59 14.87
N GLY A 30 10.02 -9.51 13.90
CA GLY A 30 10.87 -10.72 13.95
C GLY A 30 12.37 -10.46 13.88
N LEU A 31 12.79 -9.34 13.26
CA LEU A 31 14.19 -8.90 13.18
C LEU A 31 14.66 -8.20 14.46
N ALA A 32 13.77 -7.50 15.17
CA ALA A 32 14.10 -6.77 16.40
C ALA A 32 14.27 -7.67 17.63
N PHE A 33 13.72 -8.89 17.62
CA PHE A 33 13.77 -9.83 18.74
C PHE A 33 14.85 -10.94 18.61
N GLY A 34 15.92 -10.71 17.85
CA GLY A 34 17.10 -11.60 17.86
C GLY A 34 16.90 -12.99 17.25
N GLY A 35 15.88 -13.18 16.42
CA GLY A 35 15.59 -14.45 15.75
C GLY A 35 16.55 -14.74 14.60
N SER A 36 17.72 -15.31 14.88
CA SER A 36 18.66 -15.89 13.90
C SER A 36 18.16 -17.18 13.24
N SER A 37 16.85 -17.37 13.15
CA SER A 37 16.27 -18.34 12.22
C SER A 37 15.90 -17.56 10.97
N THR A 38 16.88 -17.41 10.08
CA THR A 38 16.72 -16.86 8.73
C THR A 38 15.84 -17.81 7.91
N VAL A 39 14.58 -17.96 8.30
CA VAL A 39 13.56 -18.62 7.51
C VAL A 39 13.25 -17.64 6.39
N TYR A 40 14.03 -17.73 5.31
CA TYR A 40 13.68 -17.15 4.03
C TYR A 40 12.37 -17.80 3.57
N ARG A 41 11.24 -17.33 4.08
CA ARG A 41 9.94 -17.61 3.49
C ARG A 41 9.91 -16.81 2.20
N THR A 42 10.25 -17.47 1.10
CA THR A 42 9.91 -16.98 -0.24
C THR A 42 8.44 -16.58 -0.23
N LYS A 43 8.13 -15.33 -0.56
CA LYS A 43 6.75 -14.86 -0.74
C LYS A 43 6.08 -15.74 -1.80
N ARG A 44 5.23 -16.69 -1.41
CA ARG A 44 4.52 -17.58 -2.36
C ARG A 44 3.10 -17.05 -2.62
N GLY A 45 2.74 -16.94 -3.90
CA GLY A 45 1.38 -16.72 -4.37
C GLY A 45 0.74 -15.40 -3.90
N ALA A 46 -0.12 -15.49 -2.89
CA ALA A 46 -1.01 -14.42 -2.44
C ALA A 46 -0.25 -13.14 -2.04
N GLU A 47 0.85 -13.28 -1.31
CA GLU A 47 1.62 -12.13 -0.83
C GLU A 47 2.26 -11.31 -1.98
N LYS A 48 2.65 -11.98 -3.07
CA LYS A 48 3.22 -11.33 -4.26
C LYS A 48 2.15 -10.63 -5.10
N ILE A 49 0.93 -11.18 -5.12
CA ILE A 49 -0.22 -10.58 -5.80
C ILE A 49 -0.68 -9.31 -5.09
N ILE A 50 -0.83 -9.37 -3.75
CA ILE A 50 -1.22 -8.21 -2.93
C ILE A 50 -0.19 -7.08 -3.06
N PHE A 51 1.11 -7.42 -3.07
CA PHE A 51 2.17 -6.45 -3.27
C PHE A 51 2.10 -5.75 -4.63
N ARG A 52 1.92 -6.52 -5.71
CA ARG A 52 1.76 -5.96 -7.07
C ARG A 52 0.49 -5.11 -7.19
N ALA A 53 -0.62 -5.56 -6.62
CA ALA A 53 -1.88 -4.80 -6.61
C ALA A 53 -1.71 -3.44 -5.92
N THR A 54 -0.93 -3.38 -4.86
CA THR A 54 -0.71 -2.14 -4.11
C THR A 54 0.17 -1.16 -4.85
N ILE A 55 1.19 -1.65 -5.57
CA ILE A 55 1.97 -0.81 -6.48
C ILE A 55 1.05 -0.18 -7.54
N VAL A 56 0.14 -0.95 -8.11
CA VAL A 56 -0.84 -0.43 -9.09
C VAL A 56 -1.77 0.60 -8.46
N LEU A 57 -2.31 0.33 -7.26
CA LEU A 57 -3.14 1.30 -6.53
C LEU A 57 -2.37 2.59 -6.19
N ALA A 58 -1.12 2.48 -5.79
CA ALA A 58 -0.27 3.63 -5.46
C ALA A 58 -0.02 4.51 -6.68
N LEU A 59 0.26 3.90 -7.84
CA LEU A 59 0.40 4.64 -9.10
C LEU A 59 -0.90 5.34 -9.51
N LEU A 60 -2.04 4.66 -9.39
CA LEU A 60 -3.36 5.25 -9.68
C LEU A 60 -3.65 6.44 -8.76
N PHE A 61 -3.37 6.31 -7.47
CA PHE A 61 -3.55 7.42 -6.53
C PHE A 61 -2.66 8.61 -6.85
N LEU A 62 -1.39 8.35 -7.18
CA LEU A 62 -0.46 9.42 -7.56
C LEU A 62 -0.94 10.13 -8.83
N ALA A 63 -1.40 9.38 -9.84
CA ALA A 63 -1.95 9.96 -11.07
C ALA A 63 -3.20 10.83 -10.81
N ILE A 64 -4.13 10.35 -9.97
CA ILE A 64 -5.33 11.10 -9.57
C ILE A 64 -4.95 12.35 -8.77
N SER A 65 -3.98 12.25 -7.85
CA SER A 65 -3.51 13.37 -7.05
C SER A 65 -2.85 14.46 -7.90
N ILE A 66 -2.08 14.06 -8.91
CA ILE A 66 -1.48 15.00 -9.86
C ILE A 66 -2.56 15.65 -10.73
N ALA A 67 -3.52 14.88 -11.25
CA ALA A 67 -4.63 15.41 -12.05
C ALA A 67 -5.48 16.43 -11.27
N HIS A 68 -5.68 16.21 -9.97
CA HIS A 68 -6.36 17.17 -9.11
C HIS A 68 -5.60 18.49 -8.96
N LEU A 69 -4.27 18.48 -9.00
CA LEU A 69 -3.46 19.70 -8.90
C LEU A 69 -3.62 20.62 -10.13
N PHE A 70 -3.94 20.05 -11.29
CA PHE A 70 -4.14 20.80 -12.54
C PHE A 70 -5.58 21.31 -12.75
N ILE A 71 -6.53 21.00 -11.85
CA ILE A 71 -7.97 21.34 -11.97
C ILE A 71 -8.43 22.37 -10.92
#